data_AF-A0A532D0Q7-F1
#
_entry.id   AF-A0A532D0Q7-F1
#
_cell.length_a   1.000
_cell.length_b   1.000
_cell.length_c   1.000
_cell.angle_alpha   90.00
_cell.angle_beta   90.00
_cell.angle_gamma   90.00
#
_symmetry.space_group_name_H-M   'P 1'
#
loop_
_entity.id
_entity.type
_entity.pdbx_description
1 polymer ?
#
loop_
_entity_poly.entity_id
_entity_poly.type
_entity_poly.pdbx_seq_one_letter_code
_entity_poly.pdbx_strand_id
1 'polypeptide(L)' 'MRKRYSLKAAYPTFDIISLSLLFYNCLSSPGKGFKPLVEEFALLKTVEDNHLLDPSHRKFYNQAAFGQPSDS' A
#
# COMPACT_ATOMS: atom_id res chain seq x y z
N MET A 1 5.00 34.05 -22.98
CA MET A 1 4.18 33.26 -22.03
C MET A 1 4.69 31.82 -22.00
N ARG A 2 5.26 31.34 -20.89
CA ARG A 2 5.62 29.91 -20.71
C ARG A 2 4.46 29.20 -20.02
N LYS A 3 3.75 28.31 -20.73
CA LYS A 3 2.78 27.41 -20.10
C LYS A 3 3.55 26.50 -19.15
N ARG A 4 3.30 26.64 -17.84
CA ARG A 4 3.78 25.69 -16.83
C ARG A 4 2.95 24.43 -16.99
N TYR A 5 3.50 23.41 -17.67
CA TYR A 5 2.93 22.08 -17.57
C TYR A 5 3.15 21.61 -16.14
N SER A 6 2.07 21.52 -15.36
CA SER A 6 2.10 20.83 -14.08
C SER A 6 2.27 19.35 -14.41
N LEU A 7 3.49 18.86 -14.31
CA LEU A 7 3.78 17.44 -14.28
C LEU A 7 3.16 16.89 -12.98
N LYS A 8 1.86 16.64 -12.97
CA LYS A 8 1.32 15.59 -12.12
C LYS A 8 2.00 14.33 -12.61
N ALA A 9 3.07 13.93 -11.94
CA ALA A 9 3.71 12.65 -12.17
C ALA A 9 2.59 11.61 -12.22
N ALA A 10 2.38 11.01 -13.39
CA ALA A 10 1.50 9.87 -13.54
C ALA A 10 2.18 8.72 -12.82
N TYR A 11 2.10 8.72 -11.49
CA TYR A 11 2.45 7.55 -10.71
C TYR A 11 1.56 6.44 -11.23
N PRO A 12 2.11 5.28 -11.65
CA PRO A 12 1.28 4.11 -11.91
C PRO A 12 0.60 3.77 -10.58
N THR A 13 -0.62 4.26 -10.41
CA THR A 13 -1.46 3.88 -9.28
C THR A 13 -1.80 2.43 -9.53
N PHE A 14 -1.19 1.54 -8.73
CA PHE A 14 -1.68 0.18 -8.62
C PHE A 14 -3.18 0.26 -8.34
N ASP A 15 -3.97 -0.48 -9.13
CA ASP A 15 -5.41 -0.51 -8.96
C ASP A 15 -5.76 -0.93 -7.52
N ILE A 16 -6.68 -0.21 -6.88
CA ILE A 16 -7.00 -0.36 -5.46
C ILE A 16 -7.43 -1.80 -5.16
N ILE A 17 -8.20 -2.42 -6.06
CA ILE A 17 -8.62 -3.81 -5.95
C ILE A 17 -7.42 -4.75 -5.91
N SER A 18 -6.43 -4.51 -6.76
CA SER A 18 -5.19 -5.31 -6.79
C SER A 18 -4.38 -5.17 -5.50
N LEU A 19 -4.33 -3.97 -4.92
CA LEU A 19 -3.65 -3.74 -3.64
C LEU A 19 -4.40 -4.38 -2.47
N SER A 20 -5.73 -4.31 -2.45
CA SER A 20 -6.53 -5.03 -1.45
C SER A 20 -6.37 -6.54 -1.60
N LEU A 21 -6.31 -7.07 -2.83
CA LEU A 21 -6.03 -8.50 -3.04
C LEU A 21 -4.62 -8.88 -2.57
N LEU A 22 -3.60 -8.07 -2.89
CA LEU A 22 -2.23 -8.26 -2.42
C LEU A 22 -2.16 -8.25 -0.89
N PHE A 23 -2.87 -7.32 -0.25
CA PHE A 23 -2.99 -7.21 1.20
C PHE A 23 -3.46 -8.53 1.81
N TYR A 24 -4.60 -9.05 1.35
CA TYR A 24 -5.15 -10.29 1.93
C TYR A 24 -4.37 -11.53 1.50
N ASN A 25 -3.74 -11.52 0.33
CA ASN A 25 -2.87 -12.61 -0.11
C ASN A 25 -1.70 -12.81 0.87
N CYS A 26 -1.07 -11.74 1.35
CA CYS A 26 0.06 -11.83 2.27
C CYS A 26 -0.31 -12.40 3.66
N LEU A 27 -1.60 -12.41 4.03
CA LEU A 27 -2.07 -13.01 5.28
C LEU A 27 -2.21 -14.54 5.17
N SER A 28 -2.21 -15.07 3.95
CA SER A 28 -2.26 -16.51 3.69
C SER A 28 -0.88 -17.15 3.83
N SER A 29 -0.84 -18.46 4.12
CA SER A 29 0.42 -19.22 4.18
C SER A 29 1.34 -19.04 2.95
N PRO A 30 0.85 -19.11 1.69
CA PRO A 30 1.70 -18.92 0.52
C PRO A 30 2.14 -17.46 0.32
N GLY A 31 1.32 -16.47 0.71
CA GLY A 31 1.65 -15.05 0.54
C GLY A 31 2.50 -14.46 1.67
N LYS A 32 2.64 -15.15 2.81
CA LYS A 32 3.35 -14.64 4.00
C LYS A 32 4.79 -14.19 3.71
N GLY A 33 5.47 -14.85 2.77
CA GLY A 33 6.83 -14.48 2.34
C GLY A 33 6.92 -13.14 1.61
N PHE A 34 5.80 -12.63 1.08
CA PHE A 34 5.75 -11.35 0.37
C PHE A 34 5.46 -10.17 1.30
N LYS A 35 4.93 -10.44 2.50
CA LYS A 35 4.64 -9.41 3.51
C LYS A 35 5.83 -8.49 3.82
N PRO A 36 7.07 -9.00 4.04
CA PRO A 36 8.22 -8.13 4.31
C PRO A 36 8.52 -7.15 3.18
N LEU A 37 8.33 -7.57 1.92
CA LEU A 37 8.53 -6.69 0.75
C LEU A 37 7.47 -5.61 0.66
N VAL A 38 6.22 -5.96 0.99
CA VAL A 38 5.11 -4.99 1.08
C VAL A 38 5.42 -3.91 2.12
N GLU A 39 5.98 -4.31 3.26
CA GLU A 39 6.39 -3.40 4.34
C GLU A 39 7.62 -2.55 3.96
N GLU A 40 8.65 -3.16 3.37
CA GLU A 40 9.90 -2.50 2.97
C GLU A 40 9.68 -1.43 1.89
N PHE A 41 8.87 -1.73 0.88
CA PHE A 41 8.66 -0.85 -0.27
C PHE A 41 7.42 0.05 -0.16
N ALA A 42 6.76 0.07 1.00
CA ALA A 42 5.55 0.86 1.25
C ALA A 42 4.46 0.67 0.16
N LEU A 43 4.22 -0.59 -0.24
CA LEU A 43 3.34 -0.89 -1.38
C LEU A 43 1.86 -0.56 -1.11
N LEU A 44 1.48 -0.37 0.16
CA LEU A 44 0.11 -0.04 0.58
C LEU A 44 -0.08 1.45 0.88
N LYS A 45 0.87 2.33 0.55
CA LYS A 45 0.80 3.78 0.86
C LYS A 45 -0.40 4.54 0.31
N THR A 46 -1.09 3.97 -0.70
CA THR A 46 -2.30 4.54 -1.29
C THR A 46 -3.58 3.82 -0.85
N VAL A 47 -3.48 2.81 0.02
CA VAL A 47 -4.62 2.07 0.55
C VAL A 47 -5.15 2.78 1.79
N GLU A 48 -6.35 3.34 1.67
CA GLU A 48 -7.12 3.91 2.77
C GLU A 48 -7.93 2.83 3.51
N ASP A 49 -8.35 3.12 4.75
CA ASP A 49 -9.03 2.16 5.62
C ASP A 49 -10.37 1.66 5.05
N ASN A 50 -11.04 2.49 4.24
CA ASN A 50 -12.30 2.16 3.55
C ASN A 50 -12.12 1.21 2.35
N HIS A 51 -10.88 0.96 1.91
CA HIS A 51 -10.57 -0.02 0.86
C HIS A 51 -10.35 -1.43 1.41
N LEU A 52 -10.27 -1.56 2.74
CA LEU A 52 -10.17 -2.84 3.44
C LEU A 52 -11.57 -3.40 3.71
N LEU A 53 -11.68 -4.73 3.82
CA LEU A 53 -12.92 -5.39 4.25
C LEU A 53 -13.35 -4.96 5.67
N ASP A 54 -12.37 -4.66 6.52
CA ASP A 54 -12.57 -4.09 7.85
C ASP A 54 -11.42 -3.08 8.12
N PRO A 55 -11.71 -1.83 8.53
CA PRO A 55 -10.69 -0.83 8.84
C PRO A 55 -9.63 -1.30 9.85
N SER A 56 -10.02 -2.14 10.80
CA SER A 56 -9.12 -2.69 11.82
C SER A 56 -8.08 -3.64 11.25
N HIS A 57 -8.26 -4.17 10.04
CA HIS A 57 -7.27 -5.03 9.39
C HIS A 57 -5.96 -4.32 9.11
N ARG A 58 -5.93 -2.99 9.04
CA ARG A 58 -4.71 -2.21 8.87
C ARG A 58 -3.59 -2.60 9.85
N LYS A 59 -3.96 -3.03 11.07
CA LYS A 59 -3.03 -3.51 12.10
C LYS A 59 -2.27 -4.80 11.74
N PHE A 60 -2.63 -5.50 10.67
CA PHE A 60 -1.91 -6.69 10.23
C PHE A 60 -0.54 -6.37 9.62
N TYR A 61 -0.28 -5.11 9.31
CA TYR A 61 0.97 -4.64 8.71
C TYR A 61 1.65 -3.59 9.60
N ASN A 62 2.96 -3.49 9.48
CA ASN A 62 3.71 -2.36 10.00
C ASN A 62 3.28 -1.07 9.30
N GLN A 63 3.33 0.06 10.01
CA GLN A 63 3.13 1.40 9.47
C GLN A 63 4.01 1.70 8.24
N ALA A 64 5.21 1.10 8.16
CA ALA A 64 6.10 1.16 6.99
C ALA A 64 5.43 0.75 5.68
N ALA A 65 4.52 -0.24 5.69
CA ALA A 65 3.78 -0.65 4.49
C ALA A 65 2.92 0.48 3.90
N PHE A 66 2.53 1.45 4.73
CA PHE A 66 1.72 2.60 4.38
C PHE A 66 2.57 3.87 4.17
N GLY A 67 3.89 3.75 4.12
CA GLY A 67 4.82 4.87 3.94
C GLY A 67 5.00 5.74 5.18
N GLN A 68 4.57 5.26 6.35
CA GLN A 68 4.81 5.90 7.64
C GLN A 68 6.09 5.34 8.27
N PRO A 69 6.86 6.13 9.03
CA PRO A 69 8.03 5.61 9.72
C PRO A 69 7.62 4.48 10.67
N SER A 70 8.31 3.33 10.61
CA SER A 70 8.14 2.28 11.61
C SER A 70 8.75 2.78 12.91
N ASP A 71 7.93 3.14 13.90
CA ASP A 71 8.41 3.42 15.24
C ASP A 71 9.15 2.17 15.73
N SER A 72 10.46 2.35 15.99
CA SER A 72 11.39 1.30 16.40
C SER A 72 11.12 0.82 17.82
#